data_AF-A0A645GGZ7-F1
#
_entry.id   AF-A0A645GGZ7-F1
#
_cell.length_a   1.000
_cell.length_b   1.000
_cell.length_c   1.000
_cell.angle_alpha   90.00
_cell.angle_beta   90.00
_cell.angle_gamma   90.00
#
_symmetry.space_group_name_H-M   'P 1'
#
loop_
_entity.id
_entity.type
_entity.pdbx_description
1 polymer ?
#
loop_
_entity_poly.entity_id
_entity_poly.type
_entity_poly.pdbx_seq_one_letter_code
_entity_poly.pdbx_strand_id
1 'polypeptide(L)'
;MVTPEQREYMYHKIREYRKTKPIFTMDFWNDGEFVGGCIAGGRAYIHINANGDIEPCAFIHYSDSNIKTKTLLEAYQSPLFMQYRNGQPFNENHLRPCPLLDNPEKLAYMVDVSGAVSTDMESPEDVHDLTAKCEHAAECWAAAADDLWKQGHVCHHMKR
;
A
#
# COMPACT_ATOMS: atom_id res chain seq x y z
N MET A 1 1.53 -3.94 15.41
CA MET A 1 2.28 -3.88 14.13
C MET A 1 3.77 -4.09 14.40
N VAL A 2 4.57 -4.35 13.36
CA VAL A 2 6.03 -4.45 13.49
C VAL A 2 6.64 -3.10 13.88
N THR A 3 7.77 -3.11 14.58
CA THR A 3 8.49 -1.89 14.92
C THR A 3 9.31 -1.36 13.73
N PRO A 4 9.71 -0.07 13.72
CA PRO A 4 10.58 0.46 12.67
C PRO A 4 11.89 -0.31 12.51
N GLU A 5 12.50 -0.75 13.61
CA GLU A 5 13.75 -1.51 13.60
C GLU A 5 13.58 -2.89 12.96
N GLN A 6 12.44 -3.55 13.22
CA GLN A 6 12.11 -4.82 12.59
C GLN A 6 11.90 -4.66 11.07
N ARG A 7 11.25 -3.57 10.65
CA ARG A 7 11.03 -3.29 9.23
C ARG A 7 12.32 -2.88 8.51
N GLU A 8 13.16 -2.05 9.13
CA GLU A 8 14.47 -1.67 8.61
C GLU A 8 15.40 -2.89 8.50
N TYR A 9 15.37 -3.80 9.47
CA TYR A 9 16.10 -5.06 9.38
C TYR A 9 15.76 -5.80 8.08
N MET A 10 14.47 -5.90 7.73
CA MET A 10 14.04 -6.54 6.48
C MET A 10 14.49 -5.77 5.24
N TYR A 11 14.44 -4.44 5.27
CA TYR A 11 14.97 -3.58 4.20
C TYR A 11 16.44 -3.92 3.88
N HIS A 12 17.30 -4.02 4.91
CA HIS A 12 18.72 -4.36 4.73
C HIS A 12 18.91 -5.81 4.30
N LYS A 13 18.16 -6.74 4.90
CA LYS A 13 18.28 -8.18 4.63
C LYS A 13 17.96 -8.52 3.18
N ILE A 14 16.91 -7.92 2.62
CA ILE A 14 16.53 -8.14 1.22
C ILE A 14 17.60 -7.60 0.26
N ARG A 15 18.22 -6.47 0.59
CA ARG A 15 19.34 -5.91 -0.20
C ARG A 15 20.63 -6.73 -0.06
N GLU A 16 20.88 -7.36 1.08
CA GLU A 16 21.94 -8.35 1.24
C GLU A 16 21.72 -9.57 0.34
N TYR A 17 20.49 -10.09 0.26
CA TYR A 17 20.18 -11.23 -0.61
C TYR A 17 20.39 -10.93 -2.08
N ARG A 18 20.04 -9.73 -2.55
CA ARG A 18 20.34 -9.29 -3.93
C ARG A 18 21.83 -9.29 -4.27
N LYS A 19 22.71 -9.11 -3.27
CA LYS A 19 24.17 -9.13 -3.45
C LYS A 19 24.76 -10.54 -3.35
N THR A 20 24.10 -11.44 -2.63
CA THR A 20 24.67 -12.74 -2.23
C THR A 20 24.00 -13.94 -2.91
N LYS A 21 22.84 -13.75 -3.54
CA LYS A 21 22.08 -14.81 -4.22
C LYS A 21 21.90 -14.45 -5.70
N PRO A 22 21.86 -15.43 -6.62
CA PRO A 22 21.65 -15.20 -8.05
C PRO A 22 20.16 -14.97 -8.38
N ILE A 23 19.42 -14.29 -7.50
CA ILE A 23 18.00 -13.97 -7.66
C ILE A 23 17.75 -12.53 -7.20
N PHE A 24 16.80 -11.86 -7.85
CA PHE A 24 16.32 -10.56 -7.39
C PHE A 24 15.14 -10.77 -6.42
N THR A 25 15.44 -10.74 -5.12
CA THR A 25 14.39 -10.77 -4.09
C THR A 25 13.66 -9.42 -4.07
N MET A 26 12.34 -9.45 -3.89
CA MET A 26 11.51 -8.26 -3.79
C MET A 26 10.60 -8.39 -2.58
N ASP A 27 10.62 -7.38 -1.72
CA ASP A 27 9.78 -7.26 -0.55
C ASP A 27 8.54 -6.43 -0.86
N PHE A 28 7.38 -6.90 -0.40
CA PHE A 28 6.11 -6.25 -0.70
C PHE A 28 6.02 -4.82 -0.15
N TRP A 29 6.71 -4.52 0.95
CA TRP A 29 6.54 -3.26 1.68
C TRP A 29 7.72 -2.29 1.56
N ASN A 30 8.95 -2.79 1.46
CA ASN A 30 10.18 -1.98 1.44
C ASN A 30 10.78 -1.75 0.04
N ASP A 31 10.17 -2.28 -1.02
CA ASP A 31 10.70 -2.19 -2.40
C ASP A 31 9.77 -1.48 -3.37
N GLY A 32 8.91 -0.59 -2.85
CA GLY A 32 8.10 0.30 -3.66
C GLY A 32 8.94 1.11 -4.67
N GLU A 33 10.21 1.39 -4.37
CA GLU A 33 11.11 2.11 -5.28
C GLU A 33 11.30 1.44 -6.65
N PHE A 34 11.25 0.10 -6.70
CA PHE A 34 11.48 -0.67 -7.93
C PHE A 34 10.21 -0.79 -8.79
N VAL A 35 9.05 -0.55 -8.19
CA VAL A 35 7.75 -0.68 -8.87
C VAL A 35 7.04 0.65 -9.03
N GLY A 36 7.45 1.71 -8.33
CA GLY A 36 6.81 3.03 -8.31
C GLY A 36 5.72 3.19 -7.24
N GLY A 37 5.93 2.66 -6.03
CA GLY A 37 4.96 2.68 -4.93
C GLY A 37 3.94 1.53 -4.96
N CYS A 38 2.75 1.74 -4.40
CA CYS A 38 1.70 0.72 -4.30
C CYS A 38 1.24 0.22 -5.68
N ILE A 39 1.06 -1.09 -5.84
CA ILE A 39 0.62 -1.73 -7.09
C ILE A 39 -0.85 -2.18 -7.08
N ALA A 40 -1.58 -1.85 -6.01
CA ALA A 40 -3.00 -2.14 -5.83
C ALA A 40 -3.89 -1.25 -6.72
N GLY A 41 -5.22 -1.44 -6.64
CA GLY A 41 -6.20 -0.61 -7.34
C GLY A 41 -6.21 -0.82 -8.85
N GLY A 42 -5.95 -2.04 -9.30
CA GLY A 42 -5.99 -2.40 -10.72
C GLY A 42 -4.76 -1.96 -11.52
N ARG A 43 -3.74 -1.40 -10.86
CA ARG A 43 -2.47 -1.04 -11.52
C ARG A 43 -1.67 -2.29 -11.91
N ALA A 44 -1.53 -3.25 -11.01
CA ALA A 44 -0.93 -4.55 -11.31
C ALA A 44 -1.81 -5.72 -10.86
N TYR A 45 -2.66 -5.51 -9.84
CA TYR A 45 -3.56 -6.55 -9.36
C TYR A 45 -4.84 -5.97 -8.74
N ILE A 46 -5.77 -6.88 -8.52
CA ILE A 46 -6.98 -6.72 -7.69
C ILE A 46 -7.16 -7.97 -6.84
N HIS A 47 -8.00 -7.88 -5.82
CA HIS A 47 -8.45 -9.01 -5.04
C HIS A 47 -9.96 -9.19 -5.23
N ILE A 48 -10.40 -10.43 -5.44
CA ILE A 48 -11.84 -10.77 -5.41
C ILE A 48 -12.01 -11.76 -4.27
N ASN A 49 -12.69 -11.33 -3.21
CA ASN A 49 -12.86 -12.17 -2.03
C ASN A 49 -13.89 -13.29 -2.27
N ALA A 50 -14.08 -14.19 -1.29
CA ALA A 50 -15.00 -15.33 -1.42
C ALA A 50 -16.49 -14.93 -1.57
N ASN A 51 -16.87 -13.73 -1.13
CA ASN A 51 -18.21 -13.17 -1.36
C ASN A 51 -18.37 -12.50 -2.74
N GLY A 52 -17.27 -12.36 -3.49
CA GLY A 52 -17.24 -11.76 -4.82
C GLY A 52 -16.99 -10.25 -4.81
N ASP A 53 -16.65 -9.64 -3.68
CA ASP A 53 -16.33 -8.22 -3.63
C ASP A 53 -15.00 -7.94 -4.31
N ILE A 54 -14.97 -6.93 -5.17
CA ILE A 54 -13.80 -6.55 -5.96
C ILE A 54 -13.01 -5.49 -5.18
N GLU A 55 -12.04 -5.95 -4.40
CA GLU A 55 -11.21 -5.13 -3.52
C GLU A 55 -9.94 -4.63 -4.25
N PRO A 56 -9.51 -3.37 -4.05
CA PRO A 56 -8.28 -2.85 -4.63
C PRO A 56 -7.02 -3.62 -4.20
N CYS A 57 -7.01 -4.19 -3.00
CA CYS A 57 -5.85 -4.78 -2.34
C CYS A 57 -6.26 -6.01 -1.52
N ALA A 58 -5.43 -7.04 -1.48
CA ALA A 58 -5.73 -8.26 -0.72
C ALA A 58 -5.65 -8.09 0.81
N PHE A 59 -5.13 -6.95 1.27
CA PHE A 59 -4.96 -6.63 2.70
C PHE A 59 -5.86 -5.47 3.17
N ILE A 60 -6.73 -4.95 2.29
CA ILE A 60 -7.62 -3.82 2.57
C ILE A 60 -9.01 -4.19 2.09
N HIS A 61 -9.84 -4.67 3.03
CA HIS A 61 -11.16 -5.23 2.76
C HIS A 61 -12.24 -4.13 2.75
N TYR A 62 -12.19 -3.28 1.72
CA TYR A 62 -13.26 -2.34 1.39
C TYR A 62 -13.59 -2.40 -0.10
N SER A 63 -14.88 -2.31 -0.43
CA SER A 63 -15.33 -2.29 -1.82
C SER A 63 -16.62 -1.52 -2.02
N ASP A 64 -16.76 -0.94 -3.22
CA ASP A 64 -18.01 -0.39 -3.77
C ASP A 64 -18.57 -1.26 -4.93
N SER A 65 -17.97 -2.43 -5.16
CA SER A 65 -18.17 -3.25 -6.37
C SER A 65 -18.12 -4.75 -6.06
N ASN A 66 -19.00 -5.52 -6.70
CA ASN A 66 -19.06 -6.98 -6.56
C ASN A 66 -19.19 -7.63 -7.95
N ILE A 67 -18.46 -8.73 -8.18
CA ILE A 67 -18.41 -9.42 -9.48
C ILE A 67 -19.76 -10.03 -9.91
N LYS A 68 -20.69 -10.20 -8.97
CA LYS A 68 -22.06 -10.68 -9.24
C LYS A 68 -22.92 -9.60 -9.89
N THR A 69 -22.57 -8.32 -9.74
CA THR A 69 -23.39 -7.18 -10.17
C THR A 69 -22.66 -6.20 -11.10
N LYS A 70 -21.32 -6.22 -11.12
CA LYS A 70 -20.49 -5.40 -12.00
C LYS A 70 -19.47 -6.26 -12.74
N THR A 71 -19.16 -5.88 -13.97
CA THR A 71 -17.98 -6.34 -14.70
C THR A 71 -16.70 -5.74 -14.09
N LEU A 72 -15.53 -6.33 -14.39
CA LEU A 72 -14.26 -5.76 -13.97
C LEU A 72 -14.03 -4.35 -14.52
N LEU A 73 -14.47 -4.07 -15.75
CA LEU A 73 -14.33 -2.75 -16.35
C LEU A 73 -15.15 -1.69 -15.61
N GLU A 74 -16.39 -2.02 -15.23
CA GLU A 74 -17.23 -1.15 -14.41
C GLU A 74 -16.64 -0.94 -13.01
N ALA A 75 -16.05 -1.98 -12.41
CA ALA A 75 -15.34 -1.87 -11.14
C ALA A 75 -14.09 -0.98 -11.26
N TYR A 76 -13.30 -1.07 -12.33
CA TYR A 76 -12.13 -0.21 -12.53
C TYR A 76 -12.48 1.27 -12.75
N GLN A 77 -13.72 1.53 -13.16
CA GLN A 77 -14.27 2.88 -13.30
C GLN A 77 -15.05 3.33 -12.07
N SER A 78 -15.20 2.47 -11.05
CA SER A 78 -15.93 2.80 -9.83
C SER A 78 -15.16 3.82 -8.99
N PRO A 79 -15.88 4.58 -8.12
CA PRO A 79 -15.26 5.58 -7.27
C PRO A 79 -14.02 5.09 -6.52
N LEU A 80 -14.06 3.91 -5.89
CA LEU A 80 -12.93 3.41 -5.09
C LEU A 80 -11.68 3.17 -5.93
N PHE A 81 -11.81 2.51 -7.08
CA PHE A 81 -10.69 2.27 -7.99
C PHE A 81 -10.14 3.56 -8.59
N MET A 82 -11.02 4.51 -8.92
CA MET A 82 -10.59 5.82 -9.42
C MET A 82 -9.86 6.63 -8.34
N GLN A 83 -10.26 6.52 -7.07
CA GLN A 83 -9.51 7.12 -5.96
C GLN A 83 -8.09 6.53 -5.84
N TYR A 84 -7.94 5.20 -5.93
CA TYR A 84 -6.62 4.56 -5.97
C TYR A 84 -5.78 5.05 -7.16
N ARG A 85 -6.37 5.13 -8.36
CA ARG A 85 -5.69 5.60 -9.57
C ARG A 85 -5.20 7.05 -9.43
N ASN A 86 -6.02 7.92 -8.87
CA ASN A 86 -5.71 9.34 -8.72
C ASN A 86 -4.73 9.61 -7.57
N GLY A 87 -4.78 8.78 -6.51
CA GLY A 87 -3.94 8.94 -5.33
C GLY A 87 -2.55 8.32 -5.44
N GLN A 88 -2.27 7.50 -6.46
CA GLN A 88 -0.97 6.87 -6.64
C GLN A 88 0.04 7.76 -7.37
N PRO A 89 1.32 7.78 -6.92
CA PRO A 89 1.83 7.15 -5.70
C PRO A 89 1.31 7.88 -4.45
N PHE A 90 0.93 7.13 -3.42
CA PHE A 90 0.38 7.71 -2.18
C PHE A 90 1.42 8.52 -1.38
N ASN A 91 2.70 8.25 -1.64
CA ASN A 91 3.83 8.93 -1.03
C ASN A 91 5.01 8.99 -2.02
N GLU A 92 5.73 10.12 -2.06
CA GLU A 92 6.95 10.27 -2.88
C GLU A 92 8.13 9.46 -2.33
N ASN A 93 8.16 9.20 -1.02
CA ASN A 93 9.06 8.22 -0.43
C ASN A 93 8.47 6.83 -0.64
N HIS A 94 8.99 6.07 -1.62
CA HIS A 94 8.45 4.76 -1.95
C HIS A 94 8.78 3.66 -0.92
N LEU A 95 9.47 3.98 0.18
CA LEU A 95 9.50 3.16 1.40
C LEU A 95 8.26 3.34 2.27
N ARG A 96 7.32 4.20 1.86
CA ARG A 96 6.01 4.43 2.48
C ARG A 96 4.86 4.21 1.49
N PRO A 97 4.81 3.09 0.75
CA PRO A 97 3.90 2.98 -0.40
C PRO A 97 2.44 2.72 -0.02
N CYS A 98 2.16 2.15 1.15
CA CYS A 98 0.84 1.62 1.48
C CYS A 98 -0.14 2.75 1.87
N PRO A 99 -1.34 2.82 1.29
CA PRO A 99 -2.35 3.81 1.69
C PRO A 99 -2.97 3.53 3.06
N LEU A 100 -2.67 2.39 3.70
CA LEU A 100 -3.13 2.05 5.05
C LEU A 100 -1.99 2.16 6.06
N LEU A 101 -0.94 1.34 5.88
CA LEU A 101 0.10 1.18 6.90
C LEU A 101 1.10 2.34 6.94
N ASP A 102 1.20 3.12 5.86
CA ASP A 102 2.16 4.22 5.75
C ASP A 102 1.49 5.59 5.58
N ASN A 103 0.27 5.63 5.04
CA ASN A 103 -0.49 6.86 4.77
C ASN A 103 -1.97 6.68 5.15
N PRO A 104 -2.28 6.32 6.41
CA PRO A 104 -3.63 5.92 6.83
C PRO A 104 -4.72 6.93 6.47
N GLU A 105 -4.39 8.22 6.47
CA GLU A 105 -5.31 9.29 6.07
C GLU A 105 -5.77 9.19 4.61
N LYS A 106 -4.94 8.59 3.74
CA LYS A 106 -5.29 8.36 2.34
C LYS A 106 -6.36 7.28 2.24
N LEU A 107 -6.24 6.15 2.94
CA LEU A 107 -7.27 5.11 2.89
C LEU A 107 -8.61 5.65 3.40
N ALA A 108 -8.63 6.30 4.57
CA ALA A 108 -9.85 6.88 5.13
C ALA A 108 -10.55 7.78 4.11
N TYR A 109 -9.81 8.75 3.56
CA TYR A 109 -10.33 9.66 2.52
C TYR A 109 -10.90 8.91 1.30
N MET A 110 -10.18 7.92 0.78
CA MET A 110 -10.61 7.19 -0.40
C MET A 110 -11.88 6.36 -0.13
N VAL A 111 -12.00 5.74 1.04
CA VAL A 111 -13.21 4.99 1.43
C VAL A 111 -14.40 5.93 1.59
N ASP A 112 -14.24 7.04 2.31
CA ASP A 112 -15.30 8.03 2.54
C ASP A 112 -15.85 8.61 1.23
N VAL A 113 -14.95 9.03 0.34
CA VAL A 113 -15.33 9.68 -0.93
C VAL A 113 -15.90 8.68 -1.93
N SER A 114 -15.48 7.41 -1.88
CA SER A 114 -16.02 6.37 -2.76
C SER A 114 -17.34 5.80 -2.28
N GLY A 115 -17.66 5.93 -0.98
CA GLY A 115 -18.77 5.21 -0.36
C GLY A 115 -18.55 3.70 -0.29
N ALA A 116 -17.29 3.25 -0.36
CA ALA A 116 -16.94 1.85 -0.18
C ALA A 116 -17.28 1.40 1.25
N VAL A 117 -17.64 0.13 1.40
CA VAL A 117 -17.98 -0.46 2.70
C VAL A 117 -17.01 -1.58 3.05
N SER A 118 -16.86 -1.86 4.34
CA SER A 118 -16.07 -3.01 4.79
C SER A 118 -16.61 -4.31 4.19
N THR A 119 -15.71 -5.11 3.63
CA THR A 119 -15.98 -6.41 3.02
C THR A 119 -15.39 -7.58 3.81
N ASP A 120 -14.80 -7.30 4.97
CA ASP A 120 -14.52 -8.33 5.97
C ASP A 120 -15.84 -8.98 6.42
N MET A 121 -15.98 -10.28 6.15
CA MET A 121 -17.20 -11.04 6.43
C MET A 121 -17.33 -11.45 7.91
N GLU A 122 -16.22 -11.52 8.64
CA GLU A 122 -16.20 -11.99 10.03
C GLU A 122 -16.24 -10.82 11.00
N SER A 123 -15.48 -9.76 10.72
CA SER A 123 -15.36 -8.59 11.59
C SER A 123 -15.38 -7.30 10.77
N PRO A 124 -16.55 -6.88 10.24
CA PRO A 124 -16.67 -5.60 9.55
C PRO A 124 -16.16 -4.45 10.42
N GLU A 125 -15.33 -3.59 9.86
CA GLU A 125 -14.66 -2.52 10.60
C GLU A 125 -14.80 -1.17 9.89
N ASP A 126 -15.13 -0.13 10.66
CA ASP A 126 -15.13 1.25 10.16
C ASP A 126 -13.71 1.65 9.74
N VAL A 127 -13.59 2.38 8.62
CA VAL A 127 -12.28 2.74 8.07
C VAL A 127 -11.49 3.60 9.04
N HIS A 128 -12.14 4.48 9.81
CA HIS A 128 -11.46 5.35 10.76
C HIS A 128 -10.94 4.57 11.96
N ASP A 129 -11.68 3.57 12.44
CA ASP A 129 -11.22 2.68 13.50
C ASP A 129 -10.00 1.86 13.05
N LEU A 130 -10.01 1.35 11.82
CA LEU A 130 -8.86 0.65 11.22
C LEU A 130 -7.65 1.58 11.09
N THR A 131 -7.83 2.77 10.50
CA THR A 131 -6.72 3.69 10.24
C THR A 131 -6.12 4.24 11.52
N ALA A 132 -6.93 4.51 12.55
CA ALA A 132 -6.47 4.96 13.86
C ALA A 132 -5.49 3.97 14.52
N LYS A 133 -5.69 2.65 14.30
CA LYS A 133 -4.74 1.64 14.78
C LYS A 133 -3.38 1.76 14.10
N CYS A 134 -3.33 2.26 12.86
CA CYS A 134 -2.13 2.33 12.02
C CYS A 134 -1.31 3.61 12.22
N GLU A 135 -1.93 4.72 12.62
CA GLU A 135 -1.33 6.05 12.71
C GLU A 135 0.02 6.07 13.44
N HIS A 136 0.06 5.56 14.67
CA HIS A 136 1.29 5.58 15.47
C HIS A 136 2.44 4.81 14.80
N ALA A 137 2.17 3.66 14.20
CA ALA A 137 3.21 2.88 13.54
C ALA A 137 3.66 3.53 12.22
N ALA A 138 2.75 4.18 11.49
CA ALA A 138 3.08 4.96 10.29
C ALA A 138 4.00 6.14 10.64
N GLU A 139 3.69 6.88 11.70
CA GLU A 139 4.52 7.98 12.21
C GLU A 139 5.92 7.51 12.63
N CYS A 140 6.00 6.42 13.41
CA CYS A 140 7.28 5.87 13.83
C CYS A 140 8.12 5.39 12.65
N TRP A 141 7.50 4.76 11.65
CA TRP A 141 8.22 4.33 10.45
C TRP A 141 8.66 5.50 9.58
N ALA A 142 7.88 6.58 9.49
CA ALA A 142 8.17 7.70 8.61
C ALA A 142 9.57 8.30 8.83
N ALA A 143 10.01 8.41 10.09
CA ALA A 143 11.35 8.89 10.42
C ALA A 143 12.46 7.97 9.87
N ALA A 144 12.37 6.67 10.14
CA ALA A 144 13.33 5.68 9.64
C ALA A 144 13.33 5.61 8.10
N ALA A 145 12.15 5.64 7.49
CA ALA A 145 11.99 5.64 6.04
C ALA A 145 12.64 6.86 5.38
N ASP A 146 12.50 8.05 5.98
CA ASP A 146 13.07 9.28 5.43
C ASP A 146 14.60 9.29 5.54
N ASP A 147 15.16 8.74 6.61
CA ASP A 147 16.60 8.59 6.76
C ASP A 147 17.18 7.56 5.78
N LEU A 148 16.53 6.40 5.62
CA LEU A 148 16.90 5.39 4.62
C LEU A 148 16.79 5.92 3.19
N TRP A 149 15.70 6.65 2.89
CA TRP A 149 15.48 7.23 1.56
C TRP A 149 16.56 8.25 1.21
N LYS A 150 16.92 9.13 2.15
CA LYS A 150 18.06 10.04 1.96
C LYS A 150 19.34 9.23 1.73
N GLN A 151 19.67 8.24 2.54
CA GLN A 151 20.90 7.47 2.37
C GLN A 151 20.98 6.76 1.00
N GLY A 152 19.87 6.17 0.54
CA GLY A 152 19.80 5.48 -0.75
C GLY A 152 19.80 6.42 -1.96
N HIS A 153 19.23 7.62 -1.85
CA HIS A 153 19.04 8.56 -2.96
C HIS A 153 19.94 9.81 -2.94
N VAL A 154 20.74 10.04 -1.88
CA VAL A 154 21.70 11.16 -1.78
C VAL A 154 22.93 11.01 -2.72
N CYS A 155 23.04 9.92 -3.50
CA CYS A 155 24.18 9.69 -4.39
C CYS A 155 23.86 9.73 -5.91
N HIS A 156 22.88 10.53 -6.35
CA HIS A 156 22.64 10.79 -7.79
C HIS A 156 22.71 12.27 -8.21
N HIS A 157 23.09 13.18 -7.30
CA HIS A 157 23.21 14.62 -7.60
C HIS A 157 24.64 15.20 -7.47
N MET A 158 25.67 14.35 -7.34
CA MET A 158 27.08 14.81 -7.27
C MET A 158 28.03 14.23 -8.33
N LYS A 159 27.53 13.74 -9.48
CA LYS A 159 28.36 13.51 -10.67
C LYS A 159 27.59 13.76 -11.97
N ARG A 160 27.57 15.00 -12.42
CA ARG A 160 27.62 15.36 -13.85
C ARG A 160 28.67 16.45 -14.02
#